data_AF-A0A349ILP6-F1
#
_entry.id   AF-A0A349ILP6-F1
#
_cell.length_a   1.000
_cell.length_b   1.000
_cell.length_c   1.000
_cell.angle_alpha   90.00
_cell.angle_beta   90.00
_cell.angle_gamma   90.00
#
_symmetry.space_group_name_H-M   'P 1'
#
loop_
_entity.id
_entity.type
_entity.pdbx_description
1 polymer ?
#
loop_
_entity_poly.entity_id
_entity_poly.type
_entity_poly.pdbx_seq_one_letter_code
_entity_poly.pdbx_strand_id
1 'polypeptide(L)' 'EPYLLYFGLLTGATLGGNITPIGASANITAVGILKQNGHDVSFPDFMKIGIPFTLIAVITGYLFIWFIWA' A
#
# COMPACT_ATOMS: atom_id res chain seq x y z
N GLU A 1 -20.69 18.17 -1.23
CA GLU A 1 -20.12 17.22 -2.21
C GLU A 1 -19.64 15.98 -1.47
N PRO A 2 -19.64 14.77 -2.06
CA PRO A 2 -19.30 13.53 -1.37
C PRO A 2 -17.77 13.36 -1.21
N TYR A 3 -17.09 14.37 -0.64
CA TYR A 3 -15.64 14.42 -0.46
C TYR A 3 -15.11 13.24 0.35
N LEU A 4 -15.81 12.85 1.41
CA LEU A 4 -15.49 11.69 2.24
C LEU A 4 -15.32 10.41 1.41
N LEU A 5 -16.22 10.18 0.45
CA LEU A 5 -16.18 9.00 -0.42
C LEU A 5 -15.09 9.12 -1.48
N TYR A 6 -14.91 10.30 -2.09
CA TYR A 6 -13.87 10.51 -3.10
C TYR A 6 -12.46 10.38 -2.50
N PHE A 7 -12.17 11.09 -1.41
CA PHE A 7 -10.87 11.01 -0.76
C PHE A 7 -10.64 9.64 -0.11
N GLY A 8 -11.69 9.02 0.44
CA GLY A 8 -11.63 7.65 0.95
C GLY A 8 -11.25 6.64 -0.13
N LEU A 9 -11.89 6.71 -1.29
CA LEU A 9 -11.59 5.85 -2.44
C LEU A 9 -10.16 6.06 -2.95
N LEU A 10 -9.76 7.31 -3.17
CA LEU A 10 -8.41 7.65 -3.66
C LEU A 10 -7.33 7.16 -2.69
N THR A 11 -7.50 7.41 -1.40
CA THR A 11 -6.54 7.02 -0.37
C THR A 11 -6.45 5.51 -0.23
N GLY A 12 -7.59 4.81 -0.20
CA GLY A 12 -7.62 3.35 -0.17
C GLY A 12 -6.97 2.71 -1.39
N ALA A 13 -7.27 3.22 -2.59
CA ALA A 13 -6.70 2.70 -3.84
C ALA A 13 -5.17 2.91 -3.92
N THR A 14 -4.67 4.08 -3.50
CA THR A 14 -3.23 4.37 -3.55
C THR A 14 -2.45 3.62 -2.48
N LEU A 15 -2.93 3.58 -1.23
CA LEU A 15 -2.20 2.93 -0.15
C LEU A 15 -2.30 1.40 -0.23
N GLY A 16 -3.48 0.87 -0.60
CA GLY A 16 -3.76 -0.56 -0.66
C GLY A 16 -2.88 -1.35 -1.67
N GLY A 17 -2.40 -0.69 -2.72
CA GLY A 17 -1.52 -1.32 -3.73
C GLY A 17 -0.20 -1.86 -3.17
N ASN A 18 0.20 -1.45 -1.96
CA ASN A 18 1.47 -1.86 -1.33
C ASN A 18 1.44 -3.24 -0.67
N ILE A 19 0.29 -3.92 -0.63
CA ILE A 19 0.16 -5.25 0.01
C ILE A 19 0.88 -6.33 -0.79
N THR A 20 0.92 -6.20 -2.12
CA THR A 20 1.47 -7.21 -3.02
C THR A 20 2.61 -6.66 -3.87
N PRO A 21 3.56 -7.52 -4.29
CA PRO A 21 4.66 -7.09 -5.14
C PRO A 21 4.21 -6.61 -6.53
N ILE A 22 3.03 -7.04 -7.01
CA ILE A 22 2.47 -6.63 -8.31
C ILE A 22 1.53 -5.42 -8.23
N GLY A 23 1.19 -4.96 -7.02
CA GLY A 23 0.19 -3.90 -6.83
C GLY A 23 0.67 -2.50 -7.21
N ALA A 24 1.98 -2.29 -7.32
CA ALA A 24 2.58 -1.05 -7.81
C ALA A 24 3.87 -1.34 -8.59
N SER A 25 4.16 -0.54 -9.61
CA SER A 25 5.40 -0.66 -10.40
C SER A 25 6.65 -0.53 -9.51
N ALA A 26 6.61 0.33 -8.49
CA ALA A 26 7.68 0.50 -7.52
C ALA A 26 8.02 -0.81 -6.77
N ASN A 27 7.01 -1.62 -6.42
CA ASN A 27 7.21 -2.89 -5.71
C ASN A 27 7.90 -3.91 -6.60
N ILE A 28 7.48 -4.00 -7.87
CA ILE A 28 8.11 -4.87 -8.88
C ILE A 28 9.57 -4.46 -9.09
N THR A 29 9.84 -3.16 -9.22
CA THR A 29 11.21 -2.63 -9.35
C THR A 29 12.06 -2.97 -8.13
N ALA A 30 11.54 -2.80 -6.91
CA ALA A 30 12.25 -3.12 -5.68
C ALA A 30 12.60 -4.62 -5.60
N VAL A 31 11.65 -5.51 -5.90
CA VAL A 31 11.91 -6.97 -5.96
C VAL A 31 12.94 -7.30 -7.04
N GLY A 32 12.88 -6.64 -8.20
CA GLY A 32 13.86 -6.80 -9.27
C GLY A 32 15.27 -6.38 -8.87
N ILE A 33 15.42 -5.31 -8.08
CA ILE A 33 16.70 -4.87 -7.53
C ILE A 33 17.21 -5.88 -6.49
N LEU A 34 16.35 -6.36 -5.59
CA LEU A 34 16.74 -7.36 -4.58
C LEU A 34 17.23 -8.65 -5.26
N LYS A 35 16.54 -9.09 -6.31
CA LYS A 35 16.95 -10.25 -7.11
C LYS A 35 18.32 -10.06 -7.77
N GLN A 36 18.60 -8.87 -8.30
CA GLN A 36 19.93 -8.55 -8.86
C GLN A 36 21.04 -8.58 -7.81
N ASN A 37 20.72 -8.30 -6.55
CA ASN A 37 21.65 -8.39 -5.42
C ASN A 37 21.73 -9.80 -4.80
N GLY A 38 21.10 -10.81 -5.41
CA GLY A 38 21.10 -12.19 -4.92
C GLY A 38 20.08 -12.49 -3.82
N HIS A 39 19.13 -11.59 -3.57
CA HIS A 39 18.02 -11.80 -2.64
C HIS A 39 16.74 -12.18 -3.39
N ASP A 40 16.33 -13.44 -3.32
CA ASP A 40 15.02 -13.86 -3.81
C ASP A 40 13.94 -13.59 -2.76
N VAL A 41 12.98 -12.74 -3.11
CA VAL A 41 11.80 -12.44 -2.28
C VAL A 41 10.60 -13.14 -2.87
N SER A 42 9.99 -14.06 -2.13
CA SER A 42 8.76 -14.72 -2.55
C SER A 42 7.54 -13.84 -2.29
N PHE A 43 6.41 -14.13 -2.96
CA PHE A 43 5.17 -13.37 -2.80
C PHE A 43 4.69 -13.33 -1.33
N PRO A 44 4.66 -14.46 -0.58
CA PRO A 44 4.32 -14.42 0.85
C PRO A 44 5.30 -13.61 1.70
N ASP A 45 6.59 -13.60 1.37
CA ASP A 45 7.59 -12.84 2.14
C ASP A 45 7.36 -11.34 2.00
N PHE A 46 7.04 -10.88 0.78
CA PHE A 46 6.64 -9.49 0.56
C PHE A 46 5.37 -9.15 1.33
N MET A 47 4.33 -9.99 1.25
CA MET A 47 3.06 -9.72 1.91
C MET A 47 3.18 -9.66 3.44
N LYS A 48 4.01 -10.52 4.06
CA LYS A 48 4.22 -10.50 5.52
C LYS A 48 4.69 -9.13 6.01
N ILE A 49 5.47 -8.42 5.20
CA ILE A 49 5.94 -7.06 5.50
C ILE A 49 4.94 -6.02 5.00
N GLY A 50 4.43 -6.17 3.78
CA GLY A 50 3.52 -5.22 3.14
C GLY A 50 2.18 -5.05 3.85
N ILE A 51 1.60 -6.14 4.39
CA ILE A 51 0.31 -6.11 5.09
C ILE A 51 0.34 -5.19 6.32
N PRO A 52 1.21 -5.37 7.33
CA PRO A 52 1.18 -4.51 8.52
C PRO A 52 1.46 -3.05 8.19
N PHE A 53 2.42 -2.76 7.30
CA PHE A 53 2.72 -1.39 6.88
C PHE A 53 1.55 -0.73 6.13
N THR A 54 0.93 -1.46 5.20
CA THR A 54 -0.21 -0.93 4.45
C THR A 54 -1.41 -0.71 5.34
N LEU A 55 -1.68 -1.61 6.29
CA LEU A 55 -2.77 -1.43 7.25
C LEU A 55 -2.58 -0.17 8.09
N ILE A 56 -1.39 0.06 8.63
CA ILE A 56 -1.08 1.28 9.40
C ILE A 56 -1.31 2.52 8.53
N ALA A 57 -0.82 2.52 7.29
CA ALA A 57 -0.99 3.64 6.37
C ALA A 57 -2.47 3.89 6.04
N VAL A 58 -3.22 2.84 5.69
CA VAL A 58 -4.66 2.93 5.36
C VAL A 58 -5.47 3.41 6.56
N ILE A 59 -5.22 2.89 7.76
CA ILE A 59 -5.91 3.33 8.99
C ILE A 59 -5.61 4.79 9.27
N THR A 60 -4.35 5.21 9.13
CA THR A 60 -3.96 6.61 9.33
C THR A 60 -4.65 7.53 8.34
N GLY A 61 -4.68 7.15 7.06
CA GLY A 61 -5.38 7.89 6.01
C GLY A 61 -6.90 7.93 6.25
N TYR A 62 -7.50 6.81 6.64
CA TYR A 62 -8.91 6.72 7.02
C TYR A 62 -9.25 7.69 8.16
N LEU A 63 -8.49 7.66 9.25
CA LEU A 63 -8.73 8.53 10.41
C LEU A 63 -8.59 10.01 10.01
N PHE A 64 -7.54 10.35 9.25
CA PHE A 64 -7.35 11.71 8.77
C PHE A 64 -8.54 12.20 7.93
N ILE A 65 -9.00 11.38 6.97
CA ILE A 65 -10.12 11.76 6.11
C ILE A 65 -11.39 11.90 6.93
N TRP A 66 -11.62 10.97 7.86
CA TRP A 66 -12.77 11.00 8.75
C TRP A 66 -12.81 12.28 9.58
N PHE A 67 -11.71 12.67 10.22
CA PHE A 67 -11.71 13.88 11.08
C PHE A 67 -11.84 15.20 10.32
N ILE A 68 -11.50 15.24 9.03
CA ILE A 68 -11.50 16.48 8.24
C ILE A 68 -12.75 16.60 7.35
N TRP A 69 -13.27 15.50 6.81
CA TRP A 69 -14.36 15.51 5.82
C TRP A 69 -15.62 14.73 6.22
N ALA A 70 -15.68 14.09 7.40
CA ALA A 70 -16.93 13.57 7.96
C ALA A 70 -17.64 14.65 8.77
#